data_AF-A0A948RLX8-F1
#
_entry.id   AF-A0A948RLX8-F1
#
_cell.length_a   1.000
_cell.length_b   1.000
_cell.length_c   1.000
_cell.angle_alpha   90.00
_cell.angle_beta   90.00
_cell.angle_gamma   90.00
#
_symmetry.space_group_name_H-M   'P 1'
#
loop_
_entity.id
_entity.type
_entity.pdbx_description
1 polymer ?
#
loop_
_entity_poly.entity_id
_entity_poly.type
_entity_poly.pdbx_seq_one_letter_code
_entity_poly.pdbx_strand_id
1 'polypeptide(L)' 'MMWGCVDIQKVYGVGSPGECELEVKEMVENMGTPGGGYGAYFYPQISHIGVPLRNVMAFRRGLKKYGRYTGCDPLEAGE' A
#
# COMPACT_ATOMS: atom_id res chain seq x y z
N MET A 1 0.56 -0.95 -16.12
CA MET A 1 -0.20 -0.83 -14.86
C MET A 1 -0.11 -2.16 -14.15
N MET A 2 0.40 -2.17 -12.93
CA MET A 2 0.57 -3.36 -12.09
C MET A 2 -0.38 -3.27 -10.89
N TRP A 3 -1.00 -4.37 -10.53
CA TRP A 3 -1.84 -4.49 -9.35
C TRP A 3 -1.22 -5.48 -8.38
N GLY A 4 -1.10 -5.10 -7.11
CA GLY A 4 -0.42 -5.93 -6.14
C GLY A 4 -0.77 -5.60 -4.71
N CYS A 5 -0.60 -6.59 -3.85
CA CYS A 5 -0.58 -6.43 -2.40
C CYS A 5 0.87 -6.38 -1.92
N VAL A 6 1.11 -5.86 -0.72
CA VAL A 6 2.33 -6.18 0.04
C VAL A 6 2.47 -7.70 0.20
N ASP A 7 3.70 -8.22 0.31
CA ASP A 7 3.98 -9.65 0.39
C ASP A 7 3.17 -10.29 1.52
N ILE A 8 2.18 -11.10 1.15
CA ILE A 8 1.26 -11.75 2.08
C ILE A 8 2.00 -12.67 3.06
N GLN A 9 3.03 -13.39 2.57
CA GLN A 9 3.71 -14.43 3.32
C GLN A 9 4.80 -13.86 4.24
N LYS A 10 5.42 -12.73 3.89
CA LYS A 10 6.57 -12.19 4.62
C LYS A 10 6.34 -10.85 5.29
N VAL A 11 5.41 -10.03 4.78
CA VAL A 11 5.24 -8.65 5.26
C VAL A 11 3.86 -8.45 5.85
N TYR A 12 2.81 -8.78 5.09
CA TYR A 12 1.46 -8.38 5.47
C TYR A 12 1.00 -9.03 6.79
N GLY A 13 1.20 -10.34 6.91
CA GLY A 13 0.79 -11.11 8.08
C GLY A 13 1.77 -11.03 9.25
N VAL A 14 3.08 -11.04 8.96
CA VAL A 14 4.12 -11.29 9.98
C VAL A 14 5.10 -10.14 10.18
N GLY A 15 5.15 -9.19 9.24
CA GLY A 15 6.04 -8.03 9.33
C GLY A 15 5.54 -6.96 10.30
N SER A 16 6.36 -5.94 10.49
CA SER A 16 6.03 -4.73 11.22
C SER A 16 5.25 -3.74 10.36
N PRO A 17 4.55 -2.77 10.99
CA PRO A 17 3.96 -1.64 10.28
C PRO A 17 4.99 -0.86 9.44
N GLY A 18 6.25 -0.79 9.88
CA GLY A 18 7.31 -0.11 9.14
C GLY A 18 7.68 -0.85 7.84
N GLU A 19 7.78 -2.17 7.90
CA GLU A 19 8.02 -3.02 6.71
C GLU A 19 6.88 -2.94 5.71
N CYS A 20 5.62 -2.92 6.18
CA CYS A 20 4.47 -2.72 5.30
C CYS A 20 4.54 -1.36 4.58
N GLU A 21 4.88 -0.29 5.30
CA GLU A 21 5.00 1.05 4.68
C GLU A 21 6.19 1.14 3.71
N LEU A 22 7.32 0.49 4.04
CA LEU A 22 8.51 0.44 3.19
C LEU A 22 8.23 -0.33 1.89
N GLU A 23 7.60 -1.50 1.96
CA GLU A 23 7.30 -2.27 0.74
C GLU A 23 6.33 -1.49 -0.17
N VAL A 24 5.37 -0.76 0.39
CA VAL A 24 4.50 0.12 -0.41
C VAL A 24 5.29 1.20 -1.13
N LYS A 25 6.27 1.83 -0.44
CA LYS A 25 7.16 2.80 -1.06
C LYS A 25 7.89 2.17 -2.24
N GLU A 26 8.53 1.03 -2.02
CA GLU A 26 9.28 0.31 -3.06
C GLU A 26 8.39 -0.07 -4.24
N MET A 27 7.17 -0.55 -3.98
CA MET A 27 6.21 -0.89 -5.04
C MET A 27 5.79 0.33 -5.85
N VAL A 28 5.48 1.45 -5.19
CA VAL A 28 5.10 2.70 -5.87
C VAL A 28 6.27 3.26 -6.69
N GLU A 29 7.49 3.24 -6.15
CA GLU A 29 8.68 3.78 -6.82
C GLU A 29 9.15 2.90 -7.99
N ASN A 30 9.06 1.57 -7.86
CA ASN A 30 9.56 0.64 -8.87
C ASN A 30 8.53 0.24 -9.93
N MET A 31 7.23 0.21 -9.58
CA MET A 31 6.17 -0.22 -10.50
C MET A 31 5.23 0.91 -10.91
N GLY A 32 5.24 2.03 -10.18
CA GLY A 32 4.55 3.25 -10.55
C GLY A 32 5.38 4.11 -11.49
N THR A 33 4.71 5.08 -12.12
CA THR A 33 5.34 6.23 -12.78
C THR A 33 4.77 7.50 -12.14
N PRO A 34 5.31 8.69 -12.43
CA PRO A 34 4.68 9.94 -11.99
C PRO A 34 3.21 10.06 -12.43
N GLY A 35 2.84 9.49 -13.59
CA GLY A 35 1.44 9.43 -14.06
C GLY A 35 0.58 8.34 -13.41
N GLY A 36 1.07 7.67 -12.36
CA GLY A 36 0.48 6.46 -11.79
C GLY A 36 1.08 5.18 -12.36
N GLY A 37 0.52 4.03 -12.00
CA GLY A 37 0.98 2.74 -12.54
C GLY A 37 0.92 1.58 -11.56
N TYR A 38 0.77 1.85 -10.27
CA TYR A 38 0.58 0.85 -9.22
C TYR A 38 -0.82 0.95 -8.59
N GLY A 39 -1.59 -0.12 -8.70
CA GLY A 39 -2.88 -0.30 -8.03
C GLY A 39 -2.73 -1.18 -6.80
N ALA A 40 -3.01 -0.62 -5.62
CA ALA A 40 -2.94 -1.37 -4.38
C ALA A 40 -4.15 -2.30 -4.24
N TYR A 41 -3.88 -3.59 -4.06
CA TYR A 41 -4.87 -4.59 -3.74
C TYR A 41 -4.78 -4.96 -2.27
N PHE A 42 -5.78 -4.59 -1.49
CA PHE A 42 -5.91 -5.03 -0.10
C PHE A 42 -6.59 -6.39 -0.09
N TYR A 43 -5.89 -7.42 0.40
CA TYR A 43 -6.49 -8.75 0.52
C TYR A 43 -7.77 -8.68 1.38
N PRO A 44 -8.95 -9.05 0.85
CA PRO A 44 -10.21 -8.73 1.52
C PRO A 44 -10.47 -9.58 2.76
N GLN A 45 -9.99 -10.84 2.78
CA GLN A 45 -10.15 -11.75 3.91
C GLN A 45 -8.92 -11.75 4.81
N ILE A 46 -8.55 -10.58 5.35
CA ILE A 46 -7.37 -10.40 6.21
C ILE A 46 -7.31 -11.37 7.40
N SER A 47 -8.48 -11.79 7.92
CA SER A 47 -8.57 -12.77 9.01
C SER A 47 -8.13 -14.18 8.60
N HIS A 48 -8.33 -14.59 7.34
CA HIS A 48 -7.93 -15.92 6.86
C HIS A 48 -6.42 -16.11 6.82
N ILE A 49 -5.68 -15.01 6.67
CA ILE A 49 -4.22 -14.98 6.60
C ILE A 49 -3.59 -14.34 7.85
N GLY A 50 -4.39 -14.12 8.90
CA GLY A 50 -3.90 -13.63 10.20
C GLY A 50 -3.28 -12.24 10.16
N VAL A 51 -3.67 -11.37 9.22
CA VAL A 51 -3.08 -10.05 9.06
C VAL A 51 -3.47 -9.12 10.22
N PRO A 52 -2.50 -8.55 10.97
CA PRO A 52 -2.78 -7.58 12.01
C PRO A 52 -3.35 -6.28 11.42
N LEU A 53 -4.38 -5.70 12.07
CA LEU A 53 -4.99 -4.44 11.62
C LEU A 53 -3.96 -3.30 11.48
N ARG A 54 -2.94 -3.26 12.35
CA ARG A 54 -1.85 -2.28 12.27
C ARG A 54 -1.08 -2.31 10.94
N ASN A 55 -0.97 -3.49 10.31
CA ASN A 55 -0.28 -3.68 9.04
C ASN A 55 -1.17 -3.23 7.86
N VAL A 56 -2.47 -3.51 7.91
CA VAL A 56 -3.46 -2.95 6.97
C VAL A 56 -3.43 -1.42 7.00
N MET A 57 -3.41 -0.84 8.19
CA MET A 57 -3.35 0.62 8.36
C MET A 57 -2.02 1.20 7.88
N ALA A 58 -0.90 0.48 8.07
CA ALA A 58 0.39 0.88 7.51
C ALA A 58 0.41 0.87 5.99
N PHE A 59 -0.14 -0.18 5.36
CA PHE A 59 -0.29 -0.22 3.90
C PHE A 59 -1.06 1.01 3.40
N ARG A 60 -2.22 1.31 3.98
CA ARG A 60 -3.01 2.50 3.63
C ARG A 60 -2.24 3.81 3.82
N ARG A 61 -1.49 3.95 4.92
CA ARG A 61 -0.66 5.15 5.16
C ARG A 61 0.46 5.28 4.14
N GLY A 62 1.13 4.18 3.79
CA GLY A 62 2.15 4.16 2.75
C GLY A 62 1.60 4.67 1.41
N LEU A 63 0.41 4.23 1.01
CA LEU A 63 -0.22 4.72 -0.22
C LEU A 63 -0.52 6.21 -0.16
N LYS A 64 -1.06 6.71 0.96
CA LYS A 64 -1.31 8.14 1.15
C LYS A 64 -0.04 8.98 1.09
N LYS A 65 1.08 8.42 1.59
CA LYS A 65 2.37 9.11 1.68
C LYS A 65 3.13 9.10 0.34
N TYR A 66 3.17 7.97 -0.35
CA TYR A 66 4.01 7.77 -1.54
C TYR A 66 3.23 7.72 -2.86
N GLY A 67 1.95 7.33 -2.85
CA GLY A 67 1.11 7.17 -4.03
C GLY A 67 0.55 8.48 -4.60
N ARG A 68 1.41 9.49 -4.80
CA ARG A 68 1.02 10.76 -5.42
C ARG A 68 1.01 10.64 -6.94
N TYR A 69 -0.08 11.05 -7.57
CA TYR A 69 -0.20 11.17 -9.02
C TYR A 69 0.19 12.59 -9.45
N THR A 70 0.98 12.73 -10.52
CA THR A 70 1.25 14.03 -11.13
C THR A 70 -0.06 14.67 -11.59
N GLY A 71 -0.31 15.92 -11.19
CA GLY A 71 -1.53 16.67 -11.54
C GLY A 71 -2.76 16.35 -10.69
N CYS A 72 -2.64 15.44 -9.71
CA CYS A 72 -3.63 15.27 -8.66
C CYS A 72 -3.10 16.02 -7.43
N ASP A 73 -3.47 17.29 -7.28
CA ASP A 73 -3.43 17.90 -5.96
C ASP A 73 -4.26 17.00 -5.03
N PRO A 74 -3.81 16.75 -3.79
CA PRO A 74 -4.58 15.93 -2.87
C PRO A 74 -5.96 16.57 -2.76
N LEU A 75 -6.94 15.96 -3.44
CA LEU A 75 -8.33 16.34 -3.30
C LEU A 75 -8.56 16.43 -1.80
N GLU A 76 -9.20 17.51 -1.37
CA GLU A 76 -9.85 17.63 -0.07
C GLU A 76 -10.81 16.45 0.10
N ALA A 77 -10.23 15.29 0.40
CA ALA A 77 -10.93 14.04 0.56
C ALA A 77 -11.56 14.14 1.94
N GLY A 78 -12.77 14.70 1.94
CA GLY A 78 -13.66 14.74 3.08
C GLY A 78 -13.75 13.37 3.74
N GLU A 79 -13.71 13.41 5.07
CA GLU A 79 -13.74 12.27 5.99
C GLU A 79 -15.01 11.43 5.88
#